data_AF-A0A7C6E9R7-F1
#
_entry.id   AF-A0A7C6E9R7-F1
#
_cell.length_a   1.000
_cell.length_b   1.000
_cell.length_c   1.000
_cell.angle_alpha   90.00
_cell.angle_beta   90.00
_cell.angle_gamma   90.00
#
_symmetry.space_group_name_H-M   'P 1'
#
loop_
_entity.id
_entity.type
_entity.pdbx_description
1 polymer ?
#
loop_
_entity_poly.entity_id
_entity_poly.type
_entity_poly.pdbx_seq_one_letter_code
_entity_poly.pdbx_strand_id
1 'polypeptide(L)' 'MKGISRNTVRRARDGSLEDLSRRPHHSPTKTEHTLEELIVKESQTTGFRYRRLSSYLQKKYSIEISEDTIKA' A
#
# COMPACT_ATOMS: atom_id res chain seq x y z
N MET A 1 2.00 -35.61 13.36
CA MET A 1 2.08 -34.63 14.48
C MET A 1 2.37 -33.26 13.89
N LYS A 2 1.57 -32.23 14.20
CA LYS A 2 1.83 -30.85 13.74
C LYS A 2 3.10 -30.35 14.44
N GLY A 3 4.22 -30.33 13.71
CA GLY A 3 5.49 -29.84 14.21
C GLY A 3 5.45 -28.32 14.31
N ILE A 4 5.38 -27.78 15.52
CA ILE A 4 5.51 -26.35 15.76
C ILE A 4 6.94 -25.96 15.41
N SER A 5 7.10 -25.02 14.47
CA SER A 5 8.43 -24.58 14.03
C SER A 5 9.15 -23.81 15.14
N ARG A 6 10.49 -23.86 15.17
CA ARG A 6 11.30 -23.07 16.12
C ARG A 6 10.97 -21.58 16.06
N ASN A 7 10.69 -21.05 14.86
CA ASN A 7 10.29 -19.65 14.68
C ASN A 7 8.94 -19.33 15.34
N THR A 8 7.99 -20.25 15.30
CA THR A 8 6.68 -20.09 15.96
C THR A 8 6.85 -20.04 17.47
N VAL A 9 7.66 -20.94 18.05
CA VAL A 9 7.96 -20.94 19.49
C VAL A 9 8.64 -19.64 19.91
N ARG A 10 9.61 -19.17 19.12
CA ARG A 10 10.36 -17.94 19.42
C ARG A 10 9.46 -16.69 19.33
N ARG A 11 8.55 -16.62 18.36
CA ARG A 11 7.55 -15.54 18.28
C ARG A 11 6.58 -15.56 19.46
N ALA A 12 6.17 -16.73 19.96
CA ALA A 12 5.27 -16.82 21.09
C ALA A 12 5.95 -16.47 22.44
N ARG A 13 7.25 -16.77 22.59
CA ARG A 13 8.01 -16.49 23.82
C ARG A 13 8.56 -15.06 23.88
N ASP A 14 9.15 -14.60 22.78
CA ASP A 14 9.94 -13.36 22.74
C ASP A 14 9.36 -12.31 21.78
N GLY A 15 8.26 -12.62 21.08
CA GLY A 15 7.64 -11.72 20.13
C GLY A 15 6.80 -10.64 20.78
N SER A 16 6.53 -9.58 20.04
CA SER A 16 5.57 -8.54 20.44
C SER A 16 4.16 -9.12 20.58
N LEU A 17 3.40 -8.62 21.56
CA LEU A 17 1.97 -8.89 21.71
C LEU A 17 1.13 -8.15 20.66
N GLU A 18 1.72 -7.17 19.97
CA GLU A 18 1.07 -6.41 18.91
C GLU A 18 0.93 -7.25 17.64
N ASP A 19 -0.20 -7.06 16.97
CA ASP A 19 -0.47 -7.73 15.70
C ASP A 19 0.44 -7.17 14.60
N LEU A 20 1.33 -8.03 14.11
CA LEU A 20 2.18 -7.69 12.96
C LEU A 20 1.36 -7.75 11.67
N SER A 21 1.55 -6.74 10.82
CA SER A 21 0.95 -6.71 9.49
C SER A 21 1.28 -7.99 8.71
N ARG A 22 0.25 -8.61 8.13
CA ARG A 22 0.39 -9.76 7.22
C ARG A 22 0.71 -9.34 5.79
N ARG A 23 0.88 -8.03 5.54
CA ARG A 23 1.18 -7.53 4.20
C ARG A 23 2.58 -8.02 3.76
N PRO A 24 2.74 -8.43 2.50
CA PRO A 24 4.05 -8.82 1.98
C PRO A 24 5.01 -7.61 2.05
N HIS A 25 6.24 -7.86 2.50
CA HIS A 25 7.28 -6.83 2.57
C HIS A 25 7.68 -6.31 1.18
N HIS A 26 7.56 -7.14 0.14
CA HIS A 26 7.84 -6.78 -1.24
C HIS A 26 6.74 -7.35 -2.14
N SER A 27 6.19 -6.49 -3.00
CA SER A 27 5.39 -6.89 -4.16
C SER A 27 6.00 -6.23 -5.41
N PRO A 28 6.27 -6.98 -6.49
CA PRO A 28 6.87 -6.44 -7.71
C PRO A 28 5.92 -5.51 -8.49
N THR A 29 4.61 -5.61 -8.25
CA THR A 29 3.59 -4.77 -8.89
C THR A 29 3.10 -3.66 -7.96
N LYS A 30 3.79 -3.43 -6.84
CA LYS A 30 3.43 -2.33 -5.95
C LYS A 30 3.76 -1.01 -6.63
N THR A 31 2.84 -0.06 -6.55
CA THR A 31 3.10 1.32 -6.93
C THR A 31 4.30 1.86 -6.16
N GLU A 32 5.19 2.56 -6.86
CA GLU A 32 6.34 3.23 -6.25
C GLU A 32 5.87 4.17 -5.13
N HIS A 33 6.59 4.16 -4.00
CA HIS A 33 6.13 4.85 -2.80
C HIS A 33 5.99 6.36 -3.01
N THR A 34 6.90 6.95 -3.77
CA THR A 34 6.88 8.37 -4.14
C THR A 34 5.64 8.74 -4.96
N LEU A 35 5.17 7.82 -5.81
CA LEU A 35 3.96 7.99 -6.60
C LEU A 35 2.72 7.87 -5.71
N GLU A 36 2.69 6.93 -4.76
CA GLU A 36 1.60 6.81 -3.77
C GLU A 36 1.45 8.11 -2.95
N GLU A 37 2.56 8.66 -2.46
CA GLU A 37 2.57 9.91 -1.69
C GLU A 37 2.05 11.09 -2.52
N LEU A 38 2.46 11.18 -3.80
CA LEU A 38 1.98 12.21 -4.72
C LEU A 38 0.47 12.12 -4.90
N ILE A 39 -0.08 10.92 -5.14
CA ILE A 39 -1.52 10.70 -5.33
C ILE A 39 -2.28 11.12 -4.08
N VAL A 40 -1.83 10.70 -2.89
CA VAL A 40 -2.47 11.02 -1.62
C VAL A 40 -2.46 12.54 -1.40
N LYS A 41 -1.33 13.20 -1.61
CA LYS A 41 -1.18 14.65 -1.44
C LYS A 41 -2.09 15.44 -2.39
N GLU A 42 -2.14 15.06 -3.66
CA GLU A 42 -3.01 15.70 -4.64
C GLU A 42 -4.50 15.43 -4.35
N SER A 43 -4.85 14.24 -3.83
CA SER A 43 -6.22 13.95 -3.40
C SER A 43 -6.67 14.84 -2.24
N GLN A 44 -5.79 15.06 -1.26
CA GLN A 44 -6.06 15.93 -0.10
C GLN A 44 -6.14 17.40 -0.51
N THR A 45 -5.28 17.81 -1.46
CA THR A 45 -5.23 19.19 -1.94
C THR A 45 -6.46 19.55 -2.80
N THR A 46 -6.88 18.64 -3.68
CA THR A 46 -7.97 18.89 -4.63
C THR A 46 -9.35 18.46 -4.14
N GLY A 47 -9.40 17.53 -3.19
CA GLY A 47 -10.65 16.88 -2.77
C GLY A 47 -11.26 15.97 -3.85
N PHE A 48 -10.50 15.62 -4.89
CA PHE A 48 -11.01 14.81 -5.99
C PHE A 48 -11.10 13.33 -5.62
N ARG A 49 -12.22 12.70 -5.99
CA ARG A 49 -12.36 11.25 -5.97
C ARG A 49 -11.57 10.60 -7.12
N TYR A 50 -11.34 9.29 -7.02
CA TYR A 50 -10.49 8.49 -7.89
C TYR A 50 -10.61 8.77 -9.40
N ARG A 51 -11.84 8.90 -9.95
CA ARG A 51 -12.05 9.21 -11.38
C ARG A 51 -11.45 10.56 -11.78
N ARG A 52 -11.79 11.60 -11.01
CA ARG A 52 -11.32 12.96 -11.25
C ARG A 52 -9.82 13.07 -10.99
N LEU A 53 -9.33 12.37 -9.97
CA LEU A 53 -7.92 12.35 -9.64
C LEU A 53 -7.08 11.68 -10.74
N SER A 54 -7.52 10.55 -11.30
CA SER A 54 -6.85 9.91 -12.44
C SER A 54 -6.73 10.86 -13.64
N SER A 55 -7.85 11.47 -14.05
CA SER A 55 -7.85 12.47 -15.14
C SER A 55 -6.97 13.69 -14.83
N TYR A 56 -6.94 14.13 -13.57
CA TYR A 56 -6.12 15.26 -13.14
C TYR A 56 -4.62 14.95 -13.18
N LEU A 57 -4.23 13.76 -12.70
CA LEU A 57 -2.84 13.31 -12.70
C LEU A 57 -2.32 13.12 -14.13
N GLN A 58 -3.15 12.57 -15.02
CA GLN A 58 -2.81 12.47 -16.45
C GLN A 58 -2.58 13.85 -17.06
N LYS A 59 -3.46 14.83 -16.79
CA LYS A 59 -3.35 16.18 -17.38
C LYS A 59 -2.17 16.98 -16.82
N LYS A 60 -1.92 16.92 -15.52
CA LYS A 60 -0.91 17.74 -14.84
C LYS A 60 0.49 17.14 -14.92
N TYR A 61 0.59 15.82 -14.82
CA TYR A 61 1.87 15.12 -14.70
C TYR A 61 2.15 14.15 -15.85
N SER A 62 1.22 13.96 -16.80
CA SER A 62 1.31 12.91 -17.83
C SER A 62 1.47 11.50 -17.25
N ILE A 63 0.92 11.30 -16.05
CA ILE A 63 0.96 10.04 -15.31
C ILE A 63 -0.37 9.31 -15.50
N GLU A 64 -0.34 8.15 -16.15
CA GLU A 64 -1.50 7.29 -16.32
C GLU A 64 -1.59 6.27 -15.19
N ILE A 65 -2.62 6.39 -14.36
CA ILE A 65 -2.89 5.47 -13.24
C ILE A 65 -4.35 5.04 -13.34
N SER A 66 -4.55 3.73 -13.18
CA SER A 66 -5.89 3.15 -13.19
C SER A 66 -6.72 3.67 -12.01
N GLU A 67 -8.02 3.86 -12.24
CA GLU A 67 -8.96 4.26 -11.19
C GLU A 67 -8.93 3.30 -9.99
N ASP A 68 -8.77 2.00 -10.24
CA ASP A 68 -8.74 0.96 -9.22
C ASP A 68 -7.49 1.06 -8.33
N THR A 69 -6.34 1.44 -8.91
CA THR A 69 -5.10 1.69 -8.14
C THR A 69 -5.25 2.87 -7.18
N ILE A 70 -6.03 3.89 -7.55
CA ILE A 70 -6.30 5.07 -6.70
C ILE A 70 -7.36 4.76 -5.65
N LYS A 71 -8.28 3.83 -5.94
CA LYS A 71 -9.37 3.42 -5.06
C LYS A 71 -8.92 2.47 -3.94
N ALA A 72 -7.92 1.62 -4.22
CA ALA A 72 -7.40 0.58 -3.32
C ALA A 72 -6.82 1.13 -2.01
#